data_AF-A0A6G1JM98-F1
#
_entry.id   AF-A0A6G1JM98-F1
#
_cell.length_a   1.000
_cell.length_b   1.000
_cell.length_c   1.000
_cell.angle_alpha   90.00
_cell.angle_beta   90.00
_cell.angle_gamma   90.00
#
_symmetry.space_group_name_H-M   'P 1'
#
loop_
_entity.id
_entity.type
_entity.pdbx_description
1 polymer ?
#
loop_
_entity_poly.entity_id
_entity_poly.type
_entity_poly.pdbx_seq_one_letter_code
_entity_poly.pdbx_strand_id
1 'polypeptide(L)'
;MLPIQRLAAGVRARPVALHGPRRPRLPSSLPSHLRPLPHPRLLLTLAIETSCDDTSVAVLEKTTCASTHRTVAKLHFHKTITANNAAFKGVHPLVTLESHQENLAKLVAEAIEHLPLSKLGKAVDSLELSDVELGRDIHHEVSFTHSIYRRQLPDLISVTRGPGMRSNLSTGLDTAKGLAVAWGKPLQAVHHMQAHALTPRLADALETYEPTMPLTTRWWEYPISVEPDFPFLSVLASGGHTLLVHSASLTDHEVMGSTSDIAIGECLDKIARIVLPEDVLRKAGNIMYGALLESFAFPPQETTEEGPTKPKFGLEKSTATEYRGKYAARYTYNVPKNHEEALKRNVSKWGWGFNQPLCRAQGGLKSKSMEMSFSGLMTAVERVVKYELDPRSHKLTQIERPPEGISTEERKDLAHHAMRAAFEHLAGRVVLGLQHSPSTTVVMAGGVAANSYLRYIVACTLCAHGYDSVKIVFPPPSLCCDNAAMIAWAGVEMYENGARDDLDIRAVRKWPLGKLLSPPLDKTSESTPPTESAS
;
A
#
# COMPACT_ATOMS: atom_id res chain seq x y z
N MET A 1 39.77 -18.10 25.34
CA MET A 1 40.15 -19.47 24.92
C MET A 1 39.34 -20.47 25.75
N LEU A 2 38.48 -21.23 25.06
CA LEU A 2 37.77 -22.48 25.38
C LEU A 2 36.38 -22.42 24.69
N PRO A 3 35.89 -23.54 24.11
CA PRO A 3 35.49 -23.53 22.71
C PRO A 3 33.98 -23.70 22.46
N ILE A 4 33.59 -23.21 21.28
CA ILE A 4 32.28 -23.26 20.66
C ILE A 4 31.93 -24.71 20.29
N GLN A 5 30.83 -25.25 20.84
CA GLN A 5 30.18 -26.46 20.33
C GLN A 5 29.02 -26.09 19.40
N ARG A 6 29.12 -26.60 18.17
CA ARG A 6 28.06 -26.66 17.16
C ARG A 6 27.01 -27.70 17.56
N LEU A 7 25.73 -27.33 17.49
CA LEU A 7 24.52 -28.18 17.39
C LEU A 7 23.37 -27.18 17.07
N ALA A 8 22.40 -27.38 16.18
CA ALA A 8 22.06 -28.47 15.27
C ALA A 8 21.20 -27.86 14.14
N ALA A 9 21.20 -28.51 12.98
CA ALA A 9 20.42 -28.12 11.80
C ALA A 9 18.92 -28.07 12.11
N GLY A 10 18.31 -26.89 11.92
CA GLY A 10 16.87 -26.68 12.03
C GLY A 10 16.11 -27.38 10.91
N VAL A 11 15.26 -28.31 11.30
CA VAL A 11 14.30 -29.03 10.46
C VAL A 11 13.42 -28.03 9.70
N ARG A 12 13.44 -28.07 8.36
CA ARG A 12 12.48 -27.33 7.52
C ARG A 12 11.07 -27.80 7.83
N ALA A 13 10.30 -26.96 8.54
CA ALA A 13 8.86 -27.15 8.72
C ALA A 13 8.16 -27.09 7.36
N ARG A 14 7.39 -28.13 7.02
CA ARG A 14 6.52 -28.15 5.83
C ARG A 14 5.25 -27.35 6.15
N PRO A 15 4.69 -26.60 5.18
CA PRO A 15 3.46 -25.84 5.40
C PRO A 15 2.29 -26.80 5.68
N VAL A 16 1.60 -26.56 6.79
CA VAL A 16 0.38 -27.25 7.21
C VAL A 16 -0.78 -26.64 6.42
N ALA A 17 -1.63 -27.49 5.83
CA ALA A 17 -2.81 -27.07 5.08
C ALA A 17 -3.71 -26.15 5.92
N LEU A 18 -4.03 -24.98 5.37
CA LEU A 18 -4.92 -23.99 5.96
C LEU A 18 -6.37 -24.42 5.66
N HIS A 19 -7.07 -24.84 6.72
CA HIS A 19 -8.46 -25.31 6.82
C HIS A 19 -8.78 -26.76 6.39
N GLY A 20 -9.16 -27.58 7.38
CA GLY A 20 -9.74 -28.93 7.22
C GLY A 20 -8.81 -30.10 7.62
N PRO A 21 -9.35 -31.25 8.09
CA PRO A 21 -8.53 -32.40 8.45
C PRO A 21 -7.78 -32.93 7.23
N ARG A 22 -6.54 -33.39 7.44
CA ARG A 22 -5.67 -33.99 6.42
C ARG A 22 -6.43 -35.04 5.62
N ARG A 23 -6.67 -34.81 4.32
CA ARG A 23 -7.17 -35.87 3.44
C ARG A 23 -6.10 -36.97 3.29
N PRO A 24 -6.49 -38.26 3.33
CA PRO A 24 -5.58 -39.36 3.04
C PRO A 24 -5.09 -39.26 1.59
N ARG A 25 -3.86 -39.73 1.34
CA ARG A 25 -3.29 -39.81 -0.02
C ARG A 25 -4.20 -40.69 -0.88
N LEU A 26 -4.78 -40.12 -1.94
CA LEU A 26 -5.63 -40.85 -2.86
C LEU A 26 -4.77 -41.75 -3.77
N PRO A 27 -5.19 -43.00 -4.03
CA PRO A 27 -4.52 -43.91 -4.96
C PRO A 27 -4.59 -43.39 -6.40
N SER A 28 -3.62 -43.79 -7.21
CA SER A 28 -3.24 -43.25 -8.53
C SER A 28 -4.23 -43.50 -9.69
N SER A 29 -5.52 -43.70 -9.41
CA SER A 29 -6.54 -43.91 -10.44
C SER A 29 -7.89 -43.37 -9.97
N LEU A 30 -8.13 -42.07 -10.23
CA LEU A 30 -9.44 -41.44 -10.00
C LEU A 30 -10.19 -41.21 -11.32
N PRO A 31 -11.54 -41.31 -11.31
CA PRO A 31 -12.40 -41.03 -12.46
C PRO A 31 -12.22 -39.60 -13.00
N SER A 32 -12.49 -39.41 -14.29
CA SER A 32 -12.27 -38.18 -15.08
C SER A 32 -12.86 -36.88 -14.49
N HIS A 33 -13.82 -36.97 -13.57
CA HIS A 33 -14.48 -35.83 -12.92
C HIS A 33 -13.70 -35.22 -11.74
N LEU A 34 -12.59 -35.83 -11.30
CA LEU A 34 -11.74 -35.34 -10.19
C LEU A 34 -10.35 -34.86 -10.66
N ARG A 35 -10.15 -34.63 -11.96
CA ARG A 35 -8.91 -34.00 -12.45
C ARG A 35 -8.83 -32.56 -11.93
N PRO A 36 -7.66 -32.06 -11.47
CA PRO A 36 -7.49 -30.63 -11.26
C PRO A 36 -7.88 -29.90 -12.56
N LEU A 37 -8.66 -28.83 -12.43
CA LEU A 37 -9.07 -28.01 -13.56
C LEU A 37 -7.84 -27.69 -14.42
N PRO A 38 -7.96 -27.68 -15.76
CA PRO A 38 -6.86 -27.25 -16.62
C PRO A 38 -6.43 -25.87 -16.13
N HIS A 39 -5.19 -25.77 -15.63
CA HIS A 39 -4.71 -24.51 -15.09
C HIS A 39 -4.70 -23.50 -16.24
N PRO A 40 -5.28 -22.30 -16.04
CA PRO A 40 -5.30 -21.28 -17.07
C PRO A 40 -3.85 -20.92 -17.43
N ARG A 41 -3.60 -20.59 -18.69
CA ARG A 41 -2.24 -20.28 -19.19
C ARG A 41 -1.56 -19.15 -18.43
N LEU A 42 -2.35 -18.28 -17.79
CA LEU A 42 -1.98 -17.10 -17.01
C LEU A 42 -3.02 -16.94 -15.89
N LEU A 43 -2.69 -16.27 -14.78
CA LEU A 43 -3.66 -15.99 -13.71
C LEU A 43 -4.22 -14.59 -13.86
N LEU A 44 -5.44 -14.48 -14.41
CA LEU A 44 -6.12 -13.20 -14.62
C LEU A 44 -7.05 -12.88 -13.43
N THR A 45 -6.85 -11.72 -12.80
CA THR A 45 -7.60 -11.31 -11.60
C THR A 45 -8.31 -9.98 -11.84
N LEU A 46 -9.60 -9.94 -11.52
CA LEU A 46 -10.33 -8.68 -11.34
C LEU A 46 -10.38 -8.35 -9.86
N ALA A 47 -10.06 -7.11 -9.50
CA ALA A 47 -9.98 -6.67 -8.12
C ALA A 47 -10.83 -5.43 -7.85
N ILE A 48 -11.36 -5.35 -6.64
CA ILE A 48 -12.20 -4.23 -6.17
C ILE A 48 -11.68 -3.73 -4.82
N GLU A 49 -11.49 -2.41 -4.71
CA GLU A 49 -11.16 -1.70 -3.47
C GLU A 49 -12.22 -0.65 -3.17
N THR A 50 -12.85 -0.74 -2.00
CA THR A 50 -13.91 0.17 -1.52
C THR A 50 -13.87 0.36 0.00
N SER A 51 -12.68 0.33 0.63
CA SER A 51 -12.59 0.38 2.09
C SER A 51 -12.71 1.78 2.69
N CYS A 52 -12.27 2.81 1.96
CA CYS A 52 -12.19 4.21 2.38
C CYS A 52 -13.03 5.14 1.47
N ASP A 53 -12.40 6.11 0.79
CA ASP A 53 -13.03 7.11 -0.07
C ASP A 53 -12.71 6.94 -1.56
N ASP A 54 -11.81 6.01 -1.88
CA ASP A 54 -11.46 5.63 -3.24
C ASP A 54 -12.27 4.42 -3.72
N THR A 55 -13.00 4.59 -4.82
CA THR A 55 -13.59 3.47 -5.57
C THR A 55 -12.58 3.03 -6.62
N SER A 56 -11.98 1.86 -6.47
CA SER A 56 -10.97 1.39 -7.42
C SER A 56 -11.29 0.00 -7.97
N VAL A 57 -11.00 -0.19 -9.26
CA VAL A 57 -11.09 -1.47 -9.95
C VAL A 57 -9.83 -1.69 -10.76
N ALA A 58 -9.31 -2.92 -10.75
CA ALA A 58 -8.14 -3.32 -11.51
C ALA A 58 -8.32 -4.68 -12.18
N VAL A 59 -7.66 -4.86 -13.32
CA VAL A 59 -7.48 -6.14 -14.01
C VAL A 59 -6.00 -6.41 -14.09
N LEU A 60 -5.54 -7.37 -13.28
CA LEU A 60 -4.14 -7.75 -13.15
C LEU A 60 -3.96 -9.17 -13.70
N GLU A 61 -2.97 -9.34 -14.57
CA GLU A 61 -2.54 -10.64 -15.07
C GLU A 61 -1.17 -10.97 -14.49
N LYS A 62 -1.06 -12.10 -13.79
CA LYS A 62 0.19 -12.62 -13.24
C LYS A 62 0.69 -13.80 -14.07
N THR A 63 2.01 -13.83 -14.27
CA THR A 63 2.70 -14.93 -14.94
C THR A 63 4.16 -15.02 -14.50
N THR A 64 4.97 -15.78 -15.22
CA THR A 64 6.39 -15.99 -14.96
C THR A 64 7.16 -15.86 -16.27
N CYS A 65 8.30 -15.17 -16.21
CA CYS A 65 9.22 -15.10 -17.33
C CYS A 65 9.86 -16.49 -17.53
N ALA A 66 9.79 -17.03 -18.74
CA ALA A 66 10.28 -18.36 -19.04
C ALA A 66 11.82 -18.47 -18.97
N SER A 67 12.54 -17.37 -19.22
CA SER A 67 14.00 -17.36 -19.23
C SER A 67 14.60 -17.08 -17.85
N THR A 68 14.02 -16.15 -17.09
CA THR A 68 14.56 -15.74 -15.78
C THR A 68 13.85 -16.40 -14.60
N HIS A 69 12.70 -17.04 -14.84
CA HIS A 69 11.80 -17.58 -13.81
C HIS A 69 11.30 -16.55 -12.80
N ARG A 70 11.51 -15.26 -13.08
CA ARG A 70 10.98 -14.15 -12.29
C ARG A 70 9.48 -14.04 -12.49
N THR A 71 8.76 -13.78 -11.41
CA THR A 71 7.33 -13.47 -11.50
C THR A 71 7.15 -12.08 -12.11
N VAL A 72 6.20 -11.95 -13.02
CA VAL A 72 5.88 -10.69 -13.67
C VAL A 72 4.38 -10.46 -13.65
N ALA A 73 3.98 -9.19 -13.68
CA ALA A 73 2.59 -8.79 -13.69
C ALA A 73 2.33 -7.77 -14.78
N LYS A 74 1.15 -7.84 -15.39
CA LYS A 74 0.64 -6.87 -16.35
C LYS A 74 -0.69 -6.30 -15.86
N LEU A 75 -0.79 -4.99 -15.84
CA LEU A 75 -2.01 -4.27 -15.47
C LEU A 75 -2.76 -3.89 -16.75
N HIS A 76 -3.82 -4.63 -17.08
CA HIS A 76 -4.66 -4.35 -18.27
C HIS A 76 -5.62 -3.19 -18.03
N PHE A 77 -6.08 -3.02 -16.79
CA PHE A 77 -6.94 -1.93 -16.37
C PHE A 77 -6.63 -1.54 -14.93
N HIS A 78 -6.64 -0.25 -14.65
CA HIS A 78 -6.60 0.28 -13.29
C HIS A 78 -7.13 1.70 -13.30
N LYS A 79 -8.19 1.92 -12.54
CA LYS A 79 -8.81 3.24 -12.39
C LYS A 79 -9.38 3.39 -10.99
N THR A 80 -9.17 4.58 -10.44
CA THR A 80 -9.66 4.98 -9.13
C THR A 80 -10.48 6.27 -9.27
N ILE A 81 -11.61 6.33 -8.58
CA ILE A 81 -12.43 7.53 -8.44
C ILE A 81 -12.51 7.86 -6.95
N THR A 82 -11.93 9.01 -6.57
CA THR A 82 -11.95 9.53 -5.20
C THR A 82 -13.25 10.30 -4.94
N ALA A 83 -13.93 9.99 -3.85
CA ALA A 83 -15.13 10.71 -3.43
C ALA A 83 -14.83 12.18 -3.09
N ASN A 84 -15.68 13.10 -3.56
CA ASN A 84 -15.50 14.53 -3.28
C ASN A 84 -15.96 14.88 -1.87
N ASN A 85 -15.01 14.85 -0.93
CA ASN A 85 -15.23 15.17 0.47
C ASN A 85 -14.90 16.63 0.86
N ALA A 86 -14.73 17.53 -0.12
CA ALA A 86 -14.23 18.88 0.12
C ALA A 86 -15.04 19.68 1.16
N ALA A 87 -16.37 19.54 1.14
CA ALA A 87 -17.28 20.22 2.07
C ALA A 87 -17.08 19.80 3.54
N PHE A 88 -16.61 18.57 3.78
CA PHE A 88 -16.46 18.00 5.12
C PHE A 88 -15.04 18.13 5.67
N LYS A 89 -14.09 18.61 4.86
CA LYS A 89 -12.67 18.77 5.22
C LYS A 89 -12.02 17.47 5.75
N GLY A 90 -12.54 16.32 5.32
CA GLY A 90 -12.13 14.98 5.73
C GLY A 90 -13.10 13.93 5.19
N VAL A 91 -12.72 12.65 5.24
CA VAL A 91 -13.51 11.53 4.70
C VAL A 91 -14.87 11.45 5.41
N HIS A 92 -15.96 11.64 4.65
CA HIS A 92 -17.32 11.57 5.16
C HIS A 92 -18.01 10.26 4.74
N PRO A 93 -18.41 9.38 5.69
CA PRO A 93 -18.88 8.03 5.37
C PRO A 93 -20.02 7.95 4.36
N LEU A 94 -21.03 8.83 4.45
CA LEU A 94 -22.17 8.78 3.54
C LEU A 94 -21.79 9.23 2.11
N VAL A 95 -20.95 10.25 1.99
CA VAL A 95 -20.50 10.75 0.67
C VAL A 95 -19.64 9.70 -0.02
N THR A 96 -18.78 9.03 0.76
CA THR A 96 -17.99 7.91 0.22
C THR A 96 -18.86 6.74 -0.21
N LEU A 97 -19.89 6.39 0.56
CA LEU A 97 -20.81 5.32 0.21
C LEU A 97 -21.58 5.61 -1.08
N GLU A 98 -22.15 6.81 -1.20
CA GLU A 98 -22.84 7.28 -2.40
C GLU A 98 -21.90 7.20 -3.61
N SER A 99 -20.66 7.69 -3.46
CA SER A 99 -19.66 7.62 -4.52
C SER A 99 -19.34 6.18 -4.94
N HIS A 100 -19.17 5.24 -4.00
CA HIS A 100 -18.97 3.83 -4.34
C HIS A 100 -20.16 3.24 -5.11
N GLN A 101 -21.39 3.50 -4.65
CA GLN A 101 -22.61 3.01 -5.29
C GLN A 101 -22.80 3.57 -6.71
N GLU A 102 -22.47 4.84 -6.93
CA GLU A 102 -22.60 5.50 -8.23
C GLU A 102 -21.54 5.07 -9.26
N ASN A 103 -20.35 4.71 -8.80
CA ASN A 103 -19.17 4.57 -9.65
C ASN A 103 -18.68 3.13 -9.83
N LEU A 104 -18.86 2.25 -8.84
CA LEU A 104 -18.28 0.91 -8.87
C LEU A 104 -18.74 0.10 -10.10
N ALA A 105 -20.04 0.08 -10.38
CA ALA A 105 -20.58 -0.67 -11.52
C ALA A 105 -20.05 -0.16 -12.87
N LYS A 106 -19.88 1.17 -13.00
CA LYS A 106 -19.31 1.81 -14.21
C LYS A 106 -17.85 1.42 -14.40
N LEU A 107 -17.07 1.45 -13.31
CA LEU A 107 -15.66 1.03 -13.34
C LEU A 107 -15.51 -0.46 -13.65
N VAL A 108 -16.38 -1.31 -13.12
CA VAL A 108 -16.41 -2.75 -13.45
C VAL A 108 -16.75 -2.96 -14.93
N ALA A 109 -17.74 -2.25 -15.47
CA ALA A 109 -18.08 -2.33 -16.89
C ALA A 109 -16.88 -1.92 -17.79
N GLU A 110 -16.23 -0.80 -17.47
CA GLU A 110 -15.03 -0.33 -18.16
C GLU A 110 -13.87 -1.34 -18.02
N ALA A 111 -13.68 -1.94 -16.85
CA ALA A 111 -12.66 -2.96 -16.62
C ALA A 111 -12.90 -4.22 -17.48
N ILE A 112 -14.16 -4.63 -17.64
CA ILE A 112 -14.54 -5.76 -18.52
C ILE A 112 -14.15 -5.46 -19.97
N GLU A 113 -14.25 -4.21 -20.42
CA GLU A 113 -13.80 -3.78 -21.76
C GLU A 113 -12.28 -3.84 -21.96
N HIS A 114 -11.51 -4.08 -20.91
CA HIS A 114 -10.05 -4.23 -20.96
C HIS A 114 -9.58 -5.66 -20.72
N LEU A 115 -10.51 -6.61 -20.53
CA LEU A 115 -10.15 -8.03 -20.44
C LEU A 115 -9.49 -8.51 -21.73
N PRO A 116 -8.40 -9.30 -21.65
CA PRO A 116 -7.67 -9.77 -22.82
C PRO A 116 -8.55 -10.63 -23.73
N LEU A 117 -8.28 -10.56 -25.03
CA LEU A 117 -9.01 -11.32 -26.04
C LEU A 117 -8.45 -12.75 -26.15
N SER A 118 -9.36 -13.72 -26.12
CA SER A 118 -9.10 -15.12 -26.43
C SER A 118 -9.67 -15.45 -27.81
N LYS A 119 -8.85 -16.03 -28.69
CA LYS A 119 -9.29 -16.53 -29.99
C LYS A 119 -10.19 -17.75 -29.80
N LEU A 120 -11.39 -17.72 -30.38
CA LEU A 120 -12.40 -18.79 -30.26
C LEU A 120 -12.32 -19.79 -31.42
N GLY A 121 -11.91 -19.33 -32.61
CA GLY A 121 -11.81 -20.13 -33.83
C GLY A 121 -11.71 -19.26 -35.09
N LYS A 122 -11.76 -19.89 -36.27
CA LYS A 122 -11.99 -19.22 -37.56
C LYS A 122 -13.47 -19.44 -37.91
N ALA A 123 -14.22 -18.38 -38.15
CA ALA A 123 -15.50 -18.46 -38.84
C ALA A 123 -15.26 -18.40 -40.34
N VAL A 124 -16.06 -19.16 -41.08
CA VAL A 124 -16.01 -19.23 -42.54
C VAL A 124 -17.39 -18.78 -43.02
N ASP A 125 -17.45 -17.62 -43.65
CA ASP A 125 -18.66 -17.16 -44.34
C ASP A 125 -18.47 -17.43 -45.83
N SER A 126 -19.35 -18.24 -46.42
CA SER A 126 -19.41 -18.52 -47.84
C SER A 126 -20.53 -17.69 -48.46
N LEU A 127 -20.18 -16.82 -49.41
CA LEU A 127 -21.14 -16.08 -50.25
C LEU A 127 -21.20 -16.77 -51.62
N GLU A 128 -22.39 -17.23 -52.00
CA GLU A 128 -22.67 -17.65 -53.37
C GLU A 128 -23.05 -16.42 -54.19
N LEU A 129 -22.22 -16.07 -55.17
CA LEU A 129 -22.51 -15.06 -56.17
C LEU A 129 -22.94 -15.76 -57.46
N SER A 130 -24.15 -15.45 -57.94
CA SER A 130 -24.64 -15.89 -59.24
C SER A 130 -24.58 -14.72 -60.22
N ASP A 131 -23.69 -14.79 -61.21
CA ASP A 131 -23.70 -13.86 -62.34
C ASP A 131 -24.41 -14.52 -63.53
N VAL A 132 -25.37 -13.81 -64.13
CA VAL A 132 -26.04 -14.25 -65.37
C VAL A 132 -25.35 -13.56 -66.54
N GLU A 133 -24.34 -14.20 -67.13
CA GLU A 133 -23.82 -13.82 -68.45
C GLU A 133 -23.98 -14.98 -69.45
N LEU A 134 -24.69 -14.69 -70.53
CA LEU A 134 -24.77 -15.47 -71.79
C LEU A 134 -24.68 -17.01 -71.65
N GLY A 135 -25.65 -17.60 -70.95
CA GLY A 135 -26.05 -19.00 -71.15
C GLY A 135 -25.14 -20.09 -70.57
N ARG A 136 -24.29 -19.79 -69.59
CA ARG A 136 -23.65 -20.80 -68.74
C ARG A 136 -23.69 -20.38 -67.28
N ASP A 137 -24.36 -21.18 -66.44
CA ASP A 137 -24.30 -21.03 -64.98
C ASP A 137 -22.88 -21.36 -64.50
N ILE A 138 -22.18 -20.37 -63.94
CA ILE A 138 -20.89 -20.56 -63.25
C ILE A 138 -21.10 -20.18 -61.78
N HIS A 139 -21.00 -21.16 -60.89
CA HIS A 139 -21.05 -20.93 -59.44
C HIS A 139 -19.66 -20.52 -58.95
N HIS A 140 -19.52 -19.29 -58.44
CA HIS A 140 -18.34 -18.86 -57.70
C HIS A 140 -18.63 -18.86 -56.20
N GLU A 141 -18.05 -19.83 -55.49
CA GLU A 141 -18.06 -19.85 -54.02
C GLU A 141 -16.89 -19.00 -53.50
N VAL A 142 -17.19 -17.85 -52.89
CA VAL A 142 -16.17 -17.00 -52.26
C VAL A 142 -16.27 -17.18 -50.75
N SER A 143 -15.21 -17.74 -50.16
CA SER A 143 -15.12 -18.02 -48.73
C SER A 143 -14.25 -16.98 -48.02
N PHE A 144 -14.82 -16.26 -47.05
CA PHE A 144 -14.11 -15.32 -46.19
C PHE A 144 -13.87 -15.94 -44.82
N THR A 145 -12.61 -16.00 -44.39
CA THR A 145 -12.27 -16.47 -43.04
C THR A 145 -12.02 -15.30 -42.10
N HIS A 146 -12.85 -15.13 -41.07
CA HIS A 146 -12.64 -14.14 -40.00
C HIS A 146 -12.34 -14.84 -38.66
N SER A 147 -11.43 -14.28 -37.87
CA SER A 147 -11.13 -14.82 -36.53
C SER A 147 -12.13 -14.25 -35.52
N ILE A 148 -12.88 -15.12 -34.83
CA ILE A 148 -13.77 -14.70 -33.75
C ILE A 148 -12.96 -14.62 -32.45
N TYR A 149 -13.07 -13.49 -31.75
CA TYR A 149 -12.47 -13.26 -30.45
C TYR A 149 -13.57 -13.13 -29.39
N ARG A 150 -13.33 -13.69 -28.20
CA ARG A 150 -14.12 -13.43 -26.99
C ARG A 150 -13.22 -12.87 -25.90
N ARG A 151 -13.77 -12.08 -24.98
CA ARG A 151 -13.02 -11.67 -23.79
C ARG A 151 -12.78 -12.87 -22.88
N GLN A 152 -11.55 -13.03 -22.41
CA GLN A 152 -11.23 -14.01 -21.39
C GLN A 152 -11.78 -13.51 -20.05
N LEU A 153 -12.67 -14.29 -19.45
CA LEU A 153 -13.15 -13.99 -18.09
C LEU A 153 -11.99 -14.13 -17.10
N PRO A 154 -11.97 -13.32 -16.02
CA PRO A 154 -11.03 -13.50 -14.94
C PRO A 154 -11.05 -14.93 -14.39
N ASP A 155 -9.91 -15.39 -13.91
CA ASP A 155 -9.75 -16.65 -13.19
C ASP A 155 -10.02 -16.48 -11.69
N LEU A 156 -9.88 -15.25 -11.19
CA LEU A 156 -10.04 -14.88 -9.78
C LEU A 156 -10.77 -13.54 -9.65
N ILE A 157 -11.69 -13.44 -8.70
CA ILE A 157 -12.22 -12.16 -8.21
C ILE A 157 -11.62 -11.90 -6.84
N SER A 158 -10.93 -10.79 -6.68
CA SER A 158 -10.37 -10.36 -5.39
C SER A 158 -11.08 -9.10 -4.91
N VAL A 159 -11.25 -8.97 -3.60
CA VAL A 159 -11.95 -7.82 -3.02
C VAL A 159 -11.50 -7.56 -1.61
N THR A 160 -11.43 -6.29 -1.23
CA THR A 160 -11.13 -5.94 0.14
C THR A 160 -12.29 -6.25 1.06
N ARG A 161 -12.01 -7.10 2.04
CA ARG A 161 -12.94 -7.48 3.09
C ARG A 161 -12.81 -6.63 4.35
N GLY A 162 -11.64 -6.03 4.57
CA GLY A 162 -11.40 -5.07 5.64
C GLY A 162 -9.91 -4.91 6.00
N PRO A 163 -9.57 -4.08 7.00
CA PRO A 163 -10.47 -3.19 7.74
C PRO A 163 -11.02 -2.05 6.85
N GLY A 164 -12.02 -1.32 7.33
CA GLY A 164 -12.65 -0.22 6.59
C GLY A 164 -14.06 0.12 7.05
N MET A 165 -14.70 1.09 6.40
CA MET A 165 -16.09 1.45 6.68
C MET A 165 -17.03 0.32 6.21
N ARG A 166 -17.84 -0.22 7.13
CA ARG A 166 -18.60 -1.46 6.88
C ARG A 166 -19.53 -1.36 5.66
N SER A 167 -20.25 -0.25 5.52
CA SER A 167 -21.12 0.00 4.37
C SER A 167 -20.35 0.01 3.04
N ASN A 168 -19.21 0.69 3.02
CA ASN A 168 -18.38 0.84 1.83
C ASN A 168 -17.76 -0.51 1.43
N LEU A 169 -17.26 -1.26 2.42
CA LEU A 169 -16.77 -2.62 2.22
C LEU A 169 -17.84 -3.54 1.66
N SER A 170 -19.08 -3.47 2.18
CA SER A 170 -20.20 -4.28 1.68
C SER A 170 -20.50 -4.00 0.21
N THR A 171 -20.46 -2.73 -0.23
CA THR A 171 -20.67 -2.38 -1.65
C THR A 171 -19.71 -3.11 -2.58
N GLY A 172 -18.41 -3.12 -2.26
CA GLY A 172 -17.41 -3.85 -3.04
C GLY A 172 -17.58 -5.37 -2.93
N LEU A 173 -17.78 -5.87 -1.71
CA LEU A 173 -17.89 -7.29 -1.42
C LEU A 173 -19.09 -7.95 -2.10
N ASP A 174 -20.27 -7.32 -2.05
CA ASP A 174 -21.49 -7.85 -2.66
C ASP A 174 -21.40 -7.82 -4.20
N THR A 175 -20.79 -6.77 -4.76
CA THR A 175 -20.46 -6.71 -6.20
C THR A 175 -19.53 -7.86 -6.61
N ALA A 176 -18.46 -8.08 -5.83
CA ALA A 176 -17.49 -9.15 -6.10
C ALA A 176 -18.12 -10.54 -6.03
N LYS A 177 -19.01 -10.78 -5.05
CA LYS A 177 -19.80 -12.01 -4.96
C LYS A 177 -20.71 -12.21 -6.17
N GLY A 178 -21.39 -11.15 -6.61
CA GLY A 178 -22.22 -11.18 -7.80
C GLY A 178 -21.42 -11.62 -9.04
N LEU A 179 -20.23 -11.02 -9.25
CA LEU A 179 -19.32 -11.40 -10.33
C LEU A 179 -18.81 -12.84 -10.21
N ALA A 180 -18.40 -13.24 -9.00
CA ALA A 180 -17.91 -14.60 -8.71
C ALA A 180 -18.99 -15.66 -9.01
N VAL A 181 -20.23 -15.43 -8.57
CA VAL A 181 -21.37 -16.32 -8.83
C VAL A 181 -21.72 -16.34 -10.31
N ALA A 182 -21.83 -15.18 -10.96
CA ALA A 182 -22.22 -15.08 -12.36
C ALA A 182 -21.22 -15.75 -13.32
N TRP A 183 -19.92 -15.67 -13.02
CA TRP A 183 -18.86 -16.25 -13.85
C TRP A 183 -18.38 -17.63 -13.37
N GLY A 184 -18.88 -18.13 -12.25
CA GLY A 184 -18.42 -19.39 -11.64
C GLY A 184 -16.93 -19.34 -11.28
N LYS A 185 -16.46 -18.20 -10.76
CA LYS A 185 -15.05 -17.95 -10.44
C LYS A 185 -14.84 -17.84 -8.93
N PRO A 186 -13.67 -18.27 -8.41
CA PRO A 186 -13.35 -18.14 -7.00
C PRO A 186 -13.32 -16.67 -6.57
N LEU A 187 -13.75 -16.45 -5.32
CA LEU A 187 -13.64 -15.19 -4.61
C LEU A 187 -12.47 -15.27 -3.63
N GLN A 188 -11.63 -14.25 -3.58
CA GLN A 188 -10.58 -14.09 -2.59
C GLN A 188 -10.77 -12.78 -1.84
N ALA A 189 -11.06 -12.88 -0.53
CA ALA A 189 -11.07 -11.73 0.34
C ALA A 189 -9.64 -11.32 0.69
N VAL A 190 -9.39 -10.02 0.69
CA VAL A 190 -8.08 -9.44 0.95
C VAL A 190 -8.15 -8.52 2.16
N HIS A 191 -7.11 -8.60 2.98
CA HIS A 191 -6.91 -7.66 4.08
C HIS A 191 -6.23 -6.39 3.55
N HIS A 192 -6.86 -5.23 3.72
CA HIS A 192 -6.41 -3.95 3.18
C HIS A 192 -4.97 -3.61 3.57
N MET A 193 -4.61 -3.68 4.86
CA MET A 193 -3.22 -3.41 5.30
C MET A 193 -2.20 -4.44 4.81
N GLN A 194 -2.62 -5.68 4.55
CA GLN A 194 -1.73 -6.70 3.97
C GLN A 194 -1.41 -6.32 2.52
N ALA A 195 -2.41 -5.86 1.76
CA ALA A 195 -2.20 -5.38 0.40
C ALA A 195 -1.19 -4.23 0.35
N HIS A 196 -1.31 -3.24 1.24
CA HIS A 196 -0.32 -2.17 1.39
C HIS A 196 1.10 -2.70 1.69
N ALA A 197 1.22 -3.72 2.55
CA ALA A 197 2.52 -4.33 2.86
C ALA A 197 3.13 -5.09 1.67
N LEU A 198 2.31 -5.64 0.79
CA LEU A 198 2.73 -6.40 -0.40
C LEU A 198 2.86 -5.54 -1.67
N THR A 199 2.45 -4.27 -1.65
CA THR A 199 2.64 -3.30 -2.74
C THR A 199 4.05 -3.27 -3.36
N PRO A 200 5.18 -3.30 -2.61
CA PRO A 200 6.50 -3.35 -3.24
C PRO A 200 6.71 -4.60 -4.11
N ARG A 201 6.12 -5.74 -3.73
CA ARG A 201 6.19 -7.00 -4.48
C ARG A 201 5.40 -6.91 -5.79
N LEU A 202 4.26 -6.23 -5.77
CA LEU A 202 3.53 -5.86 -6.98
C LEU A 202 4.37 -4.93 -7.87
N ALA A 203 4.96 -3.89 -7.30
CA ALA A 203 5.75 -2.93 -8.06
C ALA A 203 6.95 -3.60 -8.76
N ASP A 204 7.66 -4.49 -8.06
CA ASP A 204 8.74 -5.30 -8.62
C ASP A 204 8.27 -6.20 -9.78
N ALA A 205 7.10 -6.84 -9.64
CA ALA A 205 6.51 -7.66 -10.70
C ALA A 205 6.06 -6.85 -11.92
N LEU A 206 5.52 -5.64 -11.72
CA LEU A 206 5.11 -4.72 -12.79
C LEU A 206 6.33 -4.11 -13.51
N GLU A 207 7.38 -3.74 -12.76
CA GLU A 207 8.61 -3.19 -13.30
C GLU A 207 9.39 -4.23 -14.13
N THR A 208 9.35 -5.49 -13.71
CA THR A 208 10.03 -6.58 -14.42
C THR A 208 9.34 -6.93 -15.76
N TYR A 209 8.07 -6.58 -15.96
CA TYR A 209 7.32 -6.96 -17.16
C TYR A 209 7.76 -6.18 -18.41
N GLU A 210 8.09 -6.90 -19.49
CA GLU A 210 8.35 -6.34 -20.81
C GLU A 210 7.44 -6.98 -21.87
N PRO A 211 6.85 -6.21 -22.81
CA PRO A 211 5.88 -6.76 -23.78
C PRO A 211 6.40 -7.90 -24.66
N THR A 212 7.70 -7.93 -24.94
CA THR A 212 8.35 -8.91 -25.84
C THR A 212 8.98 -10.08 -25.08
N MET A 213 8.88 -10.13 -23.75
CA MET A 213 9.55 -11.16 -22.97
C MET A 213 8.90 -12.54 -23.17
N PRO A 214 9.68 -13.62 -23.10
CA PRO A 214 9.13 -14.96 -23.19
C PRO A 214 8.38 -15.31 -21.91
N LEU A 215 7.08 -15.55 -22.01
CA LEU A 215 6.22 -15.92 -20.88
C LEU A 215 5.94 -17.42 -20.87
N THR A 216 6.04 -18.06 -19.70
CA THR A 216 5.64 -19.46 -19.57
C THR A 216 4.13 -19.57 -19.39
N THR A 217 3.53 -20.59 -20.02
CA THR A 217 2.13 -20.97 -19.77
C THR A 217 1.98 -21.88 -18.55
N ARG A 218 3.10 -22.28 -17.93
CA ARG A 218 3.17 -23.14 -16.73
C ARG A 218 3.64 -22.38 -15.51
N TRP A 219 3.06 -21.20 -15.28
CA TRP A 219 3.44 -20.32 -14.17
C TRP A 219 3.28 -20.99 -12.79
N TRP A 220 2.39 -21.98 -12.66
CA TRP A 220 2.16 -22.72 -11.42
C TRP A 220 3.30 -23.70 -11.05
N GLU A 221 4.20 -24.02 -11.99
CA GLU A 221 5.38 -24.85 -11.72
C GLU A 221 6.49 -24.05 -10.99
N TYR A 222 6.41 -22.71 -11.02
CA TYR A 222 7.42 -21.82 -10.46
C TYR A 222 6.87 -21.09 -9.23
N PRO A 223 7.60 -21.08 -8.10
CA PRO A 223 7.20 -20.28 -6.95
C PRO A 223 7.24 -18.78 -7.28
N ILE A 224 6.47 -17.99 -6.55
CA ILE A 224 6.53 -16.52 -6.67
C ILE A 224 7.96 -16.06 -6.36
N SER A 225 8.57 -15.38 -7.32
CA SER A 225 9.94 -14.85 -7.26
C SER A 225 9.90 -13.35 -7.55
N VAL A 226 9.71 -12.55 -6.49
CA VAL A 226 9.63 -11.09 -6.49
C VAL A 226 10.33 -10.53 -5.25
N GLU A 227 10.83 -9.30 -5.34
CA GLU A 227 11.41 -8.56 -4.21
C GLU A 227 10.38 -7.59 -3.59
N PRO A 228 10.47 -7.30 -2.29
CA PRO A 228 11.36 -7.93 -1.31
C PRO A 228 10.89 -9.33 -0.91
N ASP A 229 11.86 -10.19 -0.64
CA ASP A 229 11.62 -11.47 0.04
C ASP A 229 11.28 -11.25 1.52
N PHE A 230 10.52 -12.17 2.09
CA PHE A 230 10.31 -12.24 3.54
C PHE A 230 11.58 -12.75 4.26
N PRO A 231 11.89 -12.30 5.48
CA PRO A 231 11.19 -11.28 6.24
C PRO A 231 11.58 -9.86 5.83
N PHE A 232 10.64 -8.92 5.93
CA PHE A 232 10.90 -7.49 5.78
C PHE A 232 10.10 -6.67 6.79
N LEU A 233 10.61 -5.47 7.08
CA LEU A 233 9.94 -4.50 7.94
C LEU A 233 9.26 -3.44 7.05
N SER A 234 8.00 -3.12 7.33
CA SER A 234 7.23 -2.13 6.60
C SER A 234 6.84 -0.96 7.48
N VAL A 235 7.06 0.25 6.99
CA VAL A 235 6.44 1.47 7.49
C VAL A 235 5.28 1.81 6.57
N LEU A 236 4.06 1.69 7.08
CA LEU A 236 2.84 2.06 6.37
C LEU A 236 2.40 3.43 6.86
N ALA A 237 2.77 4.48 6.12
CA ALA A 237 2.57 5.88 6.47
C ALA A 237 1.70 6.60 5.41
N SER A 238 0.40 6.72 5.70
CA SER A 238 -0.58 7.40 4.85
C SER A 238 -1.26 8.55 5.62
N GLY A 239 -2.28 9.16 5.01
CA GLY A 239 -3.14 10.14 5.68
C GLY A 239 -3.88 9.56 6.90
N GLY A 240 -4.26 8.27 6.84
CA GLY A 240 -5.06 7.60 7.89
C GLY A 240 -4.31 6.55 8.72
N HIS A 241 -3.12 6.13 8.29
CA HIS A 241 -2.37 5.06 8.95
C HIS A 241 -0.92 5.45 9.24
N THR A 242 -0.41 5.02 10.39
CA THR A 242 1.02 5.05 10.71
C THR A 242 1.34 3.80 11.51
N LEU A 243 1.79 2.77 10.81
CA LEU A 243 2.07 1.45 11.35
C LEU A 243 3.51 1.03 11.04
N LEU A 244 4.12 0.34 11.99
CA LEU A 244 5.34 -0.42 11.80
C LEU A 244 4.97 -1.91 11.84
N VAL A 245 5.19 -2.61 10.73
CA VAL A 245 4.76 -3.98 10.53
C VAL A 245 5.95 -4.86 10.18
N HIS A 246 6.18 -5.91 10.94
CA HIS A 246 7.11 -6.96 10.56
C HIS A 246 6.35 -8.04 9.79
N SER A 247 6.79 -8.33 8.57
CA SER A 247 6.20 -9.38 7.72
C SER A 247 7.17 -10.55 7.66
N ALA A 248 6.90 -11.60 8.42
CA ALA A 248 7.74 -12.80 8.48
C ALA A 248 7.42 -13.80 7.34
N SER A 249 6.18 -13.80 6.87
CA SER A 249 5.73 -14.54 5.69
C SER A 249 4.49 -13.87 5.08
N LEU A 250 3.97 -14.42 3.98
CA LEU A 250 2.72 -13.96 3.36
C LEU A 250 1.53 -13.94 4.34
N THR A 251 1.53 -14.81 5.35
CA THR A 251 0.41 -14.96 6.29
C THR A 251 0.74 -14.57 7.72
N ASP A 252 2.00 -14.20 7.99
CA ASP A 252 2.50 -13.89 9.32
C ASP A 252 3.02 -12.45 9.34
N HIS A 253 2.17 -11.57 9.89
CA HIS A 253 2.40 -10.14 9.97
C HIS A 253 2.15 -9.67 11.41
N GLU A 254 3.14 -9.01 11.99
CA GLU A 254 3.08 -8.45 13.33
C GLU A 254 3.09 -6.92 13.25
N VAL A 255 2.06 -6.28 13.82
CA VAL A 255 2.07 -4.82 14.01
C VAL A 255 2.91 -4.52 15.27
N MET A 256 4.17 -4.15 15.06
CA MET A 256 5.10 -3.85 16.14
C MET A 256 4.81 -2.51 16.81
N GLY A 257 4.35 -1.53 16.03
CA GLY A 257 4.06 -0.19 16.49
C GLY A 257 2.95 0.48 15.69
N SER A 258 2.16 1.31 16.35
CA SER A 258 1.12 2.13 15.73
C SER A 258 1.07 3.50 16.39
N THR A 259 0.45 4.46 15.72
CA THR A 259 0.07 5.71 16.38
C THR A 259 -1.02 5.47 17.44
N SER A 260 -0.93 6.16 18.58
CA SER A 260 -1.94 6.18 19.63
C SER A 260 -2.94 7.34 19.44
N ASP A 261 -2.64 8.28 18.54
CA ASP A 261 -3.47 9.46 18.27
C ASP A 261 -3.80 9.61 16.77
N ILE A 262 -3.21 10.57 16.07
CA ILE A 262 -3.41 10.84 14.65
C ILE A 262 -2.29 10.19 13.84
N ALA A 263 -2.57 9.90 12.56
CA ALA A 263 -1.53 9.45 11.64
C ALA A 263 -0.55 10.59 11.29
N ILE A 264 0.65 10.22 10.87
CA ILE A 264 1.68 11.18 10.47
C ILE A 264 1.24 12.01 9.25
N GLY A 265 0.51 11.42 8.29
CA GLY A 265 -0.01 12.18 7.15
C GLY A 265 -1.01 13.25 7.58
N GLU A 266 -1.98 12.89 8.44
CA GLU A 266 -2.92 13.86 9.02
C GLU A 266 -2.21 14.95 9.83
N CYS A 267 -1.17 14.59 10.60
CA CYS A 267 -0.34 15.56 11.32
C CYS A 267 0.31 16.57 10.36
N LEU A 268 0.94 16.10 9.29
CA LEU A 268 1.58 16.95 8.29
C LEU A 268 0.57 17.83 7.56
N ASP A 269 -0.60 17.32 7.20
CA ASP A 269 -1.64 18.10 6.53
C ASP A 269 -2.19 19.22 7.43
N LYS A 270 -2.39 18.94 8.72
CA LYS A 270 -2.80 19.95 9.70
C LYS A 270 -1.71 21.00 9.91
N ILE A 271 -0.45 20.59 10.02
CA ILE A 271 0.70 21.50 10.11
C ILE A 271 0.80 22.37 8.85
N ALA A 272 0.61 21.79 7.67
CA ALA A 272 0.66 22.53 6.42
C ALA A 272 -0.39 23.64 6.35
N ARG A 273 -1.62 23.40 6.82
CA ARG A 273 -2.68 24.43 6.89
C ARG A 273 -2.34 25.57 7.84
N ILE A 274 -1.53 25.33 8.87
CA ILE A 274 -1.11 26.34 9.85
C ILE A 274 0.09 27.14 9.31
N VAL A 275 1.05 26.44 8.70
CA VAL A 275 2.35 27.01 8.34
C VAL A 275 2.34 27.66 6.96
N LEU A 276 1.62 27.11 5.99
CA LEU A 276 1.64 27.60 4.62
C LEU A 276 0.85 28.91 4.48
N PRO A 277 1.39 29.91 3.75
CA PRO A 277 0.64 31.11 3.40
C PRO A 277 -0.63 30.83 2.57
N GLU A 278 -1.65 31.68 2.72
CA GLU A 278 -2.96 31.51 2.08
C GLU A 278 -2.90 31.56 0.54
N ASP A 279 -1.94 32.30 -0.02
CA ASP A 279 -1.71 32.33 -1.47
C ASP A 279 -1.11 31.02 -1.99
N VAL A 280 -0.25 30.36 -1.20
CA VAL A 280 0.31 29.04 -1.53
C VAL A 280 -0.78 27.97 -1.47
N LEU A 281 -1.62 28.01 -0.43
CA LEU A 281 -2.75 27.09 -0.29
C LEU A 281 -3.78 27.23 -1.42
N ARG A 282 -4.09 28.46 -1.85
CA ARG A 282 -5.02 28.72 -2.97
C ARG A 282 -4.47 28.30 -4.33
N LYS A 283 -3.15 28.40 -4.53
CA LYS A 283 -2.49 27.93 -5.76
C LYS A 283 -2.39 26.40 -5.83
N ALA A 284 -2.50 25.71 -4.69
CA ALA A 284 -2.50 24.26 -4.65
C ALA A 284 -3.81 23.71 -5.22
N GLY A 285 -3.79 23.28 -6.48
CA GLY A 285 -4.95 22.68 -7.16
C GLY A 285 -5.37 21.31 -6.63
N ASN A 286 -4.76 20.79 -5.55
CA ASN A 286 -5.09 19.51 -4.93
C ASN A 286 -4.91 19.56 -3.39
N ILE A 287 -5.43 18.54 -2.71
CA ILE A 287 -5.46 18.42 -1.24
C ILE A 287 -4.22 17.73 -0.64
N MET A 288 -3.13 17.54 -1.40
CA MET A 288 -1.91 16.85 -0.93
C MET A 288 -1.00 17.79 -0.13
N TYR A 289 -1.49 18.30 1.00
CA TYR A 289 -0.81 19.35 1.77
C TYR A 289 0.55 18.91 2.32
N GLY A 290 0.73 17.64 2.68
CA GLY A 290 2.03 17.11 3.09
C GLY A 290 3.13 17.23 2.03
N ALA A 291 2.80 17.05 0.74
CA ALA A 291 3.76 17.23 -0.36
C ALA A 291 4.09 18.71 -0.59
N LEU A 292 3.08 19.58 -0.45
CA LEU A 292 3.24 21.02 -0.52
C LEU A 292 4.09 21.56 0.64
N LEU A 293 3.96 20.98 1.82
CA LEU A 293 4.78 21.32 2.99
C LEU A 293 6.26 21.02 2.74
N GLU A 294 6.55 19.90 2.09
CA GLU A 294 7.93 19.54 1.70
C GLU A 294 8.51 20.53 0.70
N SER A 295 7.79 20.84 -0.37
CA SER A 295 8.28 21.75 -1.42
C SER A 295 8.41 23.19 -0.92
N PHE A 296 7.58 23.59 0.05
CA PHE A 296 7.68 24.89 0.70
C PHE A 296 8.94 24.99 1.57
N ALA A 297 9.23 23.97 2.38
CA ALA A 297 10.41 23.92 3.23
C ALA A 297 11.71 23.74 2.41
N PHE A 298 11.65 22.94 1.35
CA PHE A 298 12.77 22.61 0.47
C PHE A 298 12.40 22.87 -0.98
N PRO A 299 12.47 24.14 -1.43
CA PRO A 299 12.21 24.50 -2.81
C PRO A 299 13.04 23.62 -3.77
N PRO A 300 12.45 23.14 -4.87
CA PRO A 300 13.20 22.36 -5.83
C PRO A 300 14.39 23.19 -6.35
N GLN A 301 15.56 22.56 -6.41
CA GLN A 301 16.69 23.16 -7.14
C GLN A 301 16.34 23.13 -8.63
N GLU A 302 16.52 24.27 -9.31
CA GLU A 302 16.43 24.33 -10.77
C GLU A 302 17.45 23.35 -11.35
N THR A 303 16.97 22.19 -11.78
CA THR A 303 17.77 21.18 -12.46
C THR A 303 17.38 21.25 -13.92
N THR A 304 18.33 21.66 -14.75
CA THR A 304 18.20 21.84 -16.20
C THR A 304 18.22 20.53 -16.99
N GLU A 305 18.15 19.38 -16.32
CA GLU A 305 18.21 18.07 -16.96
C GLU A 305 16.85 17.37 -16.88
N GLU A 306 16.16 17.31 -18.03
CA GLU A 306 15.14 16.30 -18.29
C GLU A 306 15.81 14.92 -18.26
N GLY A 307 15.93 14.36 -17.06
CA GLY A 307 16.39 13.00 -16.88
C GLY A 307 15.48 11.99 -17.61
N PRO A 308 15.95 10.75 -17.85
CA PRO A 308 15.16 9.73 -18.53
C PRO A 308 13.79 9.57 -17.87
N THR A 309 12.73 9.42 -18.68
CA THR A 309 11.36 9.21 -18.22
C THR A 309 11.34 8.04 -17.22
N LYS A 310 11.04 8.33 -15.95
CA LYS A 310 10.97 7.30 -14.92
C LYS A 310 9.96 6.22 -15.33
N PRO A 311 10.27 4.92 -15.17
CA PRO A 311 9.32 3.87 -15.46
C PRO A 311 8.05 4.07 -14.63
N LYS A 312 6.88 3.85 -15.24
CA LYS A 312 5.55 4.11 -14.66
C LYS A 312 5.36 3.45 -13.29
N PHE A 313 5.99 2.30 -13.07
CA PHE A 313 5.92 1.51 -11.84
C PHE A 313 7.29 1.27 -11.19
N GLY A 314 8.27 2.15 -11.44
CA GLY A 314 9.63 1.97 -10.95
C GLY A 314 9.69 1.81 -9.43
N LEU A 315 10.30 0.71 -8.97
CA LEU A 315 10.53 0.45 -7.56
C LEU A 315 11.88 1.06 -7.16
N GLU A 316 11.86 2.17 -6.42
CA GLU A 316 13.11 2.76 -5.95
C GLU A 316 13.66 1.90 -4.79
N LYS A 317 14.79 1.24 -5.05
CA LYS A 317 15.51 0.42 -4.09
C LYS A 317 16.97 0.86 -4.01
N SER A 318 17.47 1.04 -2.80
CA SER A 318 18.87 1.41 -2.53
C SER A 318 19.23 1.01 -1.12
N THR A 319 20.51 0.84 -0.83
CA THR A 319 20.96 0.72 0.57
C THR A 319 20.79 2.05 1.30
N ALA A 320 20.72 2.02 2.63
CA ALA A 320 20.64 3.23 3.44
C ALA A 320 21.82 4.18 3.16
N THR A 321 23.03 3.65 2.97
CA THR A 321 24.21 4.45 2.62
C THR A 321 24.10 5.10 1.24
N GLU A 322 23.67 4.37 0.22
CA GLU A 322 23.48 4.91 -1.13
C GLU A 322 22.44 6.03 -1.14
N TYR A 323 21.29 5.82 -0.49
CA TYR A 323 20.24 6.83 -0.41
C TYR A 323 20.73 8.09 0.31
N ARG A 324 21.42 7.93 1.44
CA ARG A 324 22.04 9.04 2.16
C ARG A 324 23.00 9.82 1.26
N GLY A 325 23.89 9.13 0.54
CA GLY A 325 24.85 9.76 -0.36
C GLY A 325 24.18 10.56 -1.47
N LYS A 326 23.14 10.00 -2.09
CA LYS A 326 22.38 10.64 -3.18
C LYS A 326 21.71 11.95 -2.78
N TYR A 327 21.24 12.07 -1.54
CA TYR A 327 20.47 13.23 -1.06
C TYR A 327 21.22 14.15 -0.08
N ALA A 328 22.49 13.84 0.24
CA ALA A 328 23.28 14.62 1.20
C ALA A 328 23.46 16.10 0.81
N ALA A 329 23.55 16.41 -0.48
CA ALA A 329 23.68 17.78 -0.97
C ALA A 329 22.37 18.58 -0.85
N ARG A 330 21.21 17.89 -0.84
CA ARG A 330 19.89 18.52 -0.79
C ARG A 330 19.43 18.78 0.64
N TYR A 331 19.71 17.86 1.55
CA TYR A 331 19.19 17.90 2.91
C TYR A 331 20.33 17.93 3.95
N THR A 332 20.32 18.95 4.80
CA THR A 332 21.22 19.01 5.95
C THR A 332 20.58 18.32 7.15
N TYR A 333 21.07 17.13 7.51
CA TYR A 333 20.60 16.39 8.68
C TYR A 333 21.70 15.53 9.27
N ASN A 334 21.98 15.72 10.56
CA ASN A 334 22.92 14.92 11.34
C ASN A 334 22.18 14.27 12.51
N VAL A 335 22.32 12.95 12.67
CA VAL A 335 21.71 12.21 13.78
C VAL A 335 22.43 12.58 15.08
N PRO A 336 21.73 13.02 16.14
CA PRO A 336 22.36 13.36 17.42
C PRO A 336 23.03 12.14 18.05
N LYS A 337 24.21 12.32 18.65
CA LYS A 337 24.91 11.25 19.36
C LYS A 337 24.25 10.91 20.70
N ASN A 338 23.63 11.90 21.33
CA ASN A 338 22.98 11.75 22.63
C ASN A 338 21.78 12.70 22.81
N HIS A 339 21.05 12.53 23.91
CA HIS A 339 19.85 13.31 24.22
C HIS A 339 20.15 14.80 24.43
N GLU A 340 21.30 15.14 25.00
CA GLU A 340 21.68 16.53 25.26
C GLU A 340 21.93 17.29 23.95
N GLU A 341 22.65 16.66 23.00
CA GLU A 341 22.85 17.19 21.66
C GLU A 341 21.53 17.32 20.90
N ALA A 342 20.63 16.34 21.04
CA ALA A 342 19.29 16.39 20.45
C ALA A 342 18.50 17.60 20.98
N LEU A 343 18.52 17.86 22.30
CA LEU A 343 17.85 19.01 22.91
C LEU A 343 18.43 20.34 22.44
N LYS A 344 19.77 20.47 22.39
CA LYS A 344 20.44 21.71 21.91
C LYS A 344 20.09 22.01 20.45
N ARG A 345 20.09 20.99 19.59
CA ARG A 345 19.73 21.12 18.16
C ARG A 345 18.25 21.45 17.92
N ASN A 346 17.38 21.17 18.88
CA ASN A 346 15.95 21.39 18.70
C ASN A 346 15.55 22.87 18.75
N VAL A 347 16.41 23.75 19.25
CA VAL A 347 16.19 25.20 19.26
C VAL A 347 16.54 25.78 17.89
N SER A 348 15.58 26.44 17.26
CA SER A 348 15.76 27.15 16.00
C SER A 348 16.50 28.47 16.21
N LYS A 349 16.97 29.09 15.11
CA LYS A 349 17.54 30.44 15.13
C LYS A 349 16.56 31.53 15.61
N TRP A 350 15.27 31.21 15.64
CA TRP A 350 14.18 32.07 16.10
C TRP A 350 13.89 31.91 17.61
N GLY A 351 14.57 30.98 18.30
CA GLY A 351 14.46 30.78 19.74
C GLY A 351 13.39 29.77 20.19
N TRP A 352 12.48 29.34 19.31
CA TRP A 352 11.55 28.25 19.59
C TRP A 352 12.15 26.88 19.22
N GLY A 353 11.59 25.80 19.76
CA GLY A 353 12.02 24.45 19.44
C GLY A 353 10.97 23.39 19.71
N PHE A 354 11.06 22.27 18.99
CA PHE A 354 10.16 21.13 19.18
C PHE A 354 10.89 20.00 19.87
N ASN A 355 10.28 19.47 20.94
CA ASN A 355 10.72 18.20 21.49
C ASN A 355 10.26 17.06 20.58
N GLN A 356 10.98 15.95 20.59
CA GLN A 356 10.50 14.75 19.91
C GLN A 356 9.17 14.30 20.55
N PRO A 357 8.20 13.86 19.75
CA PRO A 357 6.97 13.29 20.26
C PRO A 357 7.23 12.12 21.24
N LEU A 358 6.36 11.98 22.26
CA LEU A 358 6.46 10.95 23.32
C LEU A 358 7.79 10.87 24.09
N CYS A 359 8.56 11.96 24.23
CA CYS A 359 9.76 11.94 25.07
C CYS A 359 9.50 11.62 26.55
N ARG A 360 8.36 12.07 27.12
CA ARG A 360 8.00 11.87 28.53
C ARG A 360 6.49 11.65 28.67
N ALA A 361 6.08 10.56 29.32
CA ALA A 361 4.70 10.31 29.73
C ALA A 361 4.66 10.03 31.25
N GLN A 362 3.48 10.14 31.88
CA GLN A 362 3.27 9.67 33.26
C GLN A 362 3.60 8.18 33.32
N GLY A 363 4.80 7.83 33.80
CA GLY A 363 5.33 6.46 33.80
C GLY A 363 6.78 6.30 33.33
N GLY A 364 7.42 7.36 32.80
CA GLY A 364 8.86 7.37 32.48
C GLY A 364 9.20 7.73 31.03
N LEU A 365 10.43 7.37 30.61
CA LEU A 365 10.96 7.68 29.28
C LEU A 365 10.39 6.69 28.23
N LYS A 366 9.40 7.13 27.45
CA LYS A 366 8.78 6.31 26.38
C LYS A 366 9.57 6.33 25.06
N SER A 367 10.78 6.90 25.02
CA SER A 367 11.60 6.97 23.80
C SER A 367 12.02 5.60 23.25
N LYS A 368 12.02 4.55 24.09
CA LYS A 368 12.27 3.16 23.69
C LYS A 368 11.00 2.35 23.41
N SER A 369 9.83 2.97 23.40
CA SER A 369 8.56 2.32 23.09
C SER A 369 8.29 2.32 21.58
N MET A 370 7.67 1.24 21.07
CA MET A 370 7.17 1.16 19.70
C MET A 370 5.95 2.05 19.43
N GLU A 371 5.35 2.61 20.48
CA GLU A 371 4.22 3.53 20.38
C GLU A 371 4.64 4.85 19.68
N MET A 372 3.76 5.34 18.81
CA MET A 372 3.91 6.61 18.11
C MET A 372 2.79 7.58 18.48
N SER A 373 3.04 8.88 18.40
CA SER A 373 2.04 9.93 18.61
C SER A 373 2.54 11.19 17.94
N PHE A 374 1.62 11.96 17.34
CA PHE A 374 1.94 13.13 16.54
C PHE A 374 1.06 14.36 16.87
N SER A 375 0.01 14.20 17.69
CA SER A 375 -0.92 15.30 18.02
C SER A 375 -0.23 16.48 18.70
N GLY A 376 0.68 16.21 19.65
CA GLY A 376 1.39 17.27 20.39
C GLY A 376 2.26 18.16 19.52
N LEU A 377 2.75 17.65 18.38
CA LEU A 377 3.56 18.43 17.44
C LEU A 377 2.73 19.51 16.74
N MET A 378 1.51 19.15 16.30
CA MET A 378 0.58 20.11 15.69
C MET A 378 0.28 21.27 16.66
N THR A 379 -0.06 20.96 17.92
CA THR A 379 -0.32 21.99 18.93
C THR A 379 0.91 22.86 19.22
N ALA A 380 2.12 22.27 19.21
CA ALA A 380 3.35 23.04 19.37
C ALA A 380 3.57 24.02 18.21
N VAL A 381 3.37 23.57 16.97
CA VAL A 381 3.43 24.42 15.77
C VAL A 381 2.41 25.54 15.85
N GLU A 382 1.14 25.23 16.16
CA GLU A 382 0.07 26.22 16.29
C GLU A 382 0.41 27.31 17.30
N ARG A 383 0.97 26.93 18.47
CA ARG A 383 1.36 27.88 19.50
C ARG A 383 2.52 28.78 19.07
N VAL A 384 3.53 28.24 18.40
CA VAL A 384 4.57 29.06 17.77
C VAL A 384 3.96 29.99 16.74
N VAL A 385 2.93 29.53 16.01
CA VAL A 385 2.28 30.35 14.99
C VAL A 385 1.38 31.44 15.55
N LYS A 386 0.92 31.29 16.80
CA LYS A 386 -0.09 32.15 17.39
C LYS A 386 0.49 33.16 18.39
N TYR A 387 1.54 32.81 19.13
CA TYR A 387 2.01 33.61 20.26
C TYR A 387 3.41 34.21 20.04
N GLU A 388 3.67 35.34 20.67
CA GLU A 388 4.98 35.98 20.68
C GLU A 388 6.00 35.21 21.55
N LEU A 389 7.28 35.29 21.18
CA LEU A 389 8.38 34.75 22.00
C LEU A 389 8.94 35.87 22.87
N ASP A 390 9.10 35.62 24.18
CA ASP A 390 9.81 36.56 25.06
C ASP A 390 11.30 36.59 24.66
N PRO A 391 11.85 37.77 24.27
CA PRO A 391 13.25 37.90 23.86
C PRO A 391 14.28 37.49 24.91
N ARG A 392 13.91 37.50 26.21
CA ARG A 392 14.83 37.16 27.31
C ARG A 392 14.78 35.70 27.70
N SER A 393 13.58 35.14 27.83
CA SER A 393 13.41 33.75 28.29
C SER A 393 13.29 32.72 27.16
N HIS A 394 13.12 33.17 25.91
CA HIS A 394 12.80 32.35 24.74
C HIS A 394 11.57 31.44 24.94
N LYS A 395 10.68 31.82 25.86
CA LYS A 395 9.41 31.12 26.10
C LYS A 395 8.28 31.83 25.37
N LEU A 396 7.32 31.04 24.88
CA LEU A 396 6.08 31.56 24.30
C LEU A 396 5.28 32.29 25.38
N THR A 397 4.86 33.52 25.06
CA THR A 397 3.98 34.32 25.90
C THR A 397 2.51 33.91 25.68
N GLN A 398 1.56 34.59 26.34
CA GLN A 398 0.13 34.48 26.03
C GLN A 398 -0.36 35.63 25.12
N ILE A 399 0.55 36.45 24.60
CA ILE A 399 0.22 37.56 23.72
C ILE A 399 0.17 37.03 22.30
N GLU A 400 -0.99 37.17 21.65
CA GLU A 400 -1.18 36.75 20.27
C GLU A 400 -0.44 37.70 19.32
N ARG A 401 0.28 37.12 18.37
CA ARG A 401 0.98 37.89 17.33
C ARG A 401 0.05 38.14 16.14
N PRO A 402 0.21 39.26 15.42
CA PRO A 402 -0.56 39.50 14.20
C PRO A 402 -0.23 38.45 13.11
N PRO A 403 -1.15 38.18 12.15
CA PRO A 403 -0.92 37.22 11.06
C PRO A 403 0.35 37.49 10.23
N GLU A 404 0.71 38.76 10.08
CA GLU A 404 1.92 39.25 9.39
C GLU A 404 3.18 39.14 10.25
N GLY A 405 3.04 38.79 11.54
CA GLY A 405 4.12 38.73 12.52
C GLY A 405 5.08 37.56 12.35
N ILE A 406 4.88 36.71 11.33
CA ILE A 406 5.80 35.62 10.98
C ILE A 406 6.25 35.73 9.53
N SER A 407 7.56 35.80 9.37
CA SER A 407 8.18 35.87 8.05
C SER A 407 8.02 34.55 7.29
N THR A 408 8.06 34.62 5.96
CA THR A 408 8.07 33.41 5.10
C THR A 408 9.26 32.52 5.41
N GLU A 409 10.41 33.09 5.79
CA GLU A 409 11.60 32.34 6.18
C GLU A 409 11.37 31.55 7.48
N GLU A 410 10.78 32.19 8.50
CA GLU A 410 10.44 31.49 9.74
C GLU A 410 9.40 30.39 9.50
N ARG A 411 8.42 30.59 8.62
CA ARG A 411 7.46 29.54 8.21
C ARG A 411 8.17 28.35 7.56
N LYS A 412 9.19 28.58 6.72
CA LYS A 412 9.97 27.50 6.09
C LYS A 412 10.75 26.70 7.14
N ASP A 413 11.41 27.40 8.06
CA ASP A 413 12.13 26.76 9.16
C ASP A 413 11.17 25.98 10.07
N LEU A 414 9.96 26.48 10.29
CA LEU A 414 8.91 25.83 11.06
C LEU A 414 8.43 24.53 10.41
N ALA A 415 8.17 24.55 9.10
CA ALA A 415 7.84 23.36 8.31
C ALA A 415 8.97 22.32 8.37
N HIS A 416 10.22 22.76 8.21
CA HIS A 416 11.40 21.88 8.29
C HIS A 416 11.55 21.26 9.68
N HIS A 417 11.51 22.05 10.75
CA HIS A 417 11.65 21.56 12.13
C HIS A 417 10.50 20.62 12.52
N ALA A 418 9.27 20.91 12.09
CA ALA A 418 8.12 20.04 12.35
C ALA A 418 8.26 18.69 11.63
N MET A 419 8.55 18.70 10.32
CA MET A 419 8.83 17.47 9.56
C MET A 419 9.97 16.68 10.18
N ARG A 420 11.07 17.35 10.57
CA ARG A 420 12.20 16.71 11.23
C ARG A 420 11.78 15.99 12.51
N ALA A 421 11.05 16.65 13.40
CA ALA A 421 10.60 16.05 14.66
C ALA A 421 9.69 14.84 14.44
N ALA A 422 8.76 14.91 13.48
CA ALA A 422 7.87 13.79 13.13
C ALA A 422 8.63 12.61 12.51
N PHE A 423 9.56 12.88 11.59
CA PHE A 423 10.31 11.85 10.87
C PHE A 423 11.38 11.20 11.75
N GLU A 424 12.02 11.94 12.64
CA GLU A 424 12.92 11.38 13.67
C GLU A 424 12.18 10.40 14.58
N HIS A 425 10.97 10.77 15.00
CA HIS A 425 10.13 9.92 15.84
C HIS A 425 9.85 8.57 15.19
N LEU A 426 9.47 8.61 13.91
CA LEU A 426 9.20 7.43 13.08
C LEU A 426 10.48 6.62 12.83
N ALA A 427 11.56 7.26 12.40
CA ALA A 427 12.84 6.61 12.10
C ALA A 427 13.44 5.89 13.32
N GLY A 428 13.29 6.47 14.53
CA GLY A 428 13.67 5.80 15.76
C GLY A 428 12.93 4.48 15.98
N ARG A 429 11.65 4.39 15.60
CA ARG A 429 10.85 3.15 15.72
C ARG A 429 11.25 2.12 14.66
N VAL A 430 11.67 2.56 13.47
CA VAL A 430 12.25 1.66 12.47
C VAL A 430 13.50 0.97 13.04
N VAL A 431 14.39 1.72 13.69
CA VAL A 431 15.57 1.14 14.35
C VAL A 431 15.19 0.17 15.46
N LEU A 432 14.25 0.54 16.34
CA LEU A 432 13.74 -0.37 17.37
C LEU A 432 13.13 -1.64 16.76
N GLY A 433 12.41 -1.49 15.66
CA GLY A 433 11.83 -2.59 14.87
C GLY A 433 12.89 -3.56 14.38
N LEU A 434 13.95 -3.05 13.76
CA LEU A 434 15.07 -3.86 13.29
C LEU A 434 15.88 -4.51 14.42
N GLN A 435 15.96 -3.88 15.59
CA GLN A 435 16.58 -4.48 16.78
C GLN A 435 15.78 -5.65 17.33
N HIS A 436 14.45 -5.57 17.28
CA HIS A 436 13.56 -6.63 17.77
C HIS A 436 13.40 -7.76 16.75
N SER A 437 13.21 -7.42 15.48
CA SER A 437 13.02 -8.36 14.37
C SER A 437 14.00 -8.01 13.23
N PRO A 438 15.22 -8.55 13.25
CA PRO A 438 16.23 -8.29 12.23
C PRO A 438 15.73 -8.58 10.82
N SER A 439 15.75 -7.56 9.97
CA SER A 439 15.34 -7.64 8.57
C SER A 439 16.41 -6.98 7.70
N THR A 440 16.64 -7.52 6.50
CA THR A 440 17.60 -6.93 5.54
C THR A 440 16.98 -5.80 4.72
N THR A 441 15.65 -5.66 4.79
CA THR A 441 14.88 -4.73 3.98
C THR A 441 13.86 -3.96 4.82
N VAL A 442 13.79 -2.65 4.61
CA VAL A 442 12.75 -1.75 5.11
C VAL A 442 11.94 -1.21 3.93
N VAL A 443 10.66 -1.54 3.89
CA VAL A 443 9.70 -1.01 2.94
C VAL A 443 9.06 0.24 3.53
N MET A 444 9.01 1.32 2.76
CA MET A 444 8.32 2.55 3.13
C MET A 444 7.19 2.77 2.13
N ALA A 445 5.95 2.51 2.54
CA ALA A 445 4.75 2.60 1.71
C ALA A 445 3.73 3.60 2.29
N GLY A 446 2.82 4.07 1.44
CA GLY A 446 1.84 5.09 1.77
C GLY A 446 2.21 6.49 1.25
N GLY A 447 1.24 7.40 1.21
CA GLY A 447 1.41 8.73 0.62
C GLY A 447 2.54 9.56 1.25
N VAL A 448 2.79 9.40 2.56
CA VAL A 448 3.87 10.12 3.26
C VAL A 448 5.24 9.55 2.91
N ALA A 449 5.31 8.28 2.52
CA ALA A 449 6.56 7.67 2.06
C ALA A 449 7.06 8.26 0.73
N ALA A 450 6.27 9.07 0.02
CA ALA A 450 6.73 9.85 -1.13
C ALA A 450 7.67 11.02 -0.74
N ASN A 451 7.64 11.45 0.52
CA ASN A 451 8.42 12.58 1.02
C ASN A 451 9.90 12.24 1.06
N SER A 452 10.72 12.92 0.24
CA SER A 452 12.14 12.60 0.08
C SER A 452 12.95 12.96 1.34
N TYR A 453 12.52 13.96 2.10
CA TYR A 453 13.13 14.29 3.39
C TYR A 453 12.91 13.21 4.47
N LEU A 454 11.73 12.59 4.53
CA LEU A 454 11.48 11.42 5.40
C LEU A 454 12.41 10.27 5.05
N ARG A 455 12.50 9.93 3.76
CA ARG A 455 13.39 8.86 3.26
C ARG A 455 14.83 9.11 3.68
N TYR A 456 15.28 10.36 3.55
CA TYR A 456 16.61 10.78 3.94
C TYR A 456 16.86 10.67 5.46
N ILE A 457 15.92 11.12 6.30
CA ILE A 457 16.01 10.98 7.76
C ILE A 457 16.10 9.50 8.16
N VAL A 458 15.27 8.64 7.56
CA VAL A 458 15.32 7.18 7.83
C VAL A 458 16.69 6.63 7.43
N ALA A 459 17.19 6.93 6.24
CA ALA A 459 18.49 6.48 5.77
C ALA A 459 19.65 6.94 6.69
N CYS A 460 19.68 8.21 7.08
CA CYS A 460 20.68 8.74 8.01
C CYS A 460 20.59 8.05 9.38
N THR A 461 19.37 7.83 9.88
CA THR A 461 19.14 7.20 11.19
C THR A 461 19.57 5.73 11.17
N LEU A 462 19.30 4.99 10.09
CA LEU A 462 19.77 3.63 9.90
C LEU A 462 21.30 3.54 9.88
N CYS A 463 21.96 4.37 9.07
CA CYS A 463 23.43 4.40 9.01
C CYS A 463 24.05 4.72 10.38
N ALA A 464 23.49 5.68 11.12
CA ALA A 464 23.99 6.04 12.44
C ALA A 464 23.88 4.91 13.49
N HIS A 465 23.03 3.91 13.24
CA HIS A 465 22.84 2.75 14.11
C HIS A 465 23.45 1.45 13.55
N GLY A 466 24.30 1.54 12.53
CA GLY A 466 25.00 0.38 11.95
C GLY A 466 24.18 -0.46 10.97
N TYR A 467 23.09 0.11 10.43
CA TYR A 467 22.23 -0.52 9.42
C TYR A 467 22.49 0.02 8.00
N ASP A 468 23.74 0.36 7.71
CA ASP A 468 24.21 0.95 6.44
C ASP A 468 23.80 0.13 5.20
N SER A 469 23.87 -1.20 5.30
CA SER A 469 23.57 -2.14 4.22
C SER A 469 22.10 -2.53 4.11
N VAL A 470 21.22 -2.06 5.00
CA VAL A 470 19.78 -2.35 4.91
C VAL A 470 19.23 -1.73 3.64
N LYS A 471 18.52 -2.52 2.84
CA LYS A 471 17.82 -2.04 1.65
C LYS A 471 16.59 -1.25 2.07
N ILE A 472 16.44 -0.04 1.57
CA ILE A 472 15.22 0.75 1.72
C ILE A 472 14.49 0.75 0.39
N VAL A 473 13.22 0.36 0.42
CA VAL A 473 12.38 0.16 -0.76
C VAL A 473 11.19 1.11 -0.71
N PHE A 474 10.98 1.85 -1.79
CA PHE A 474 9.89 2.81 -1.94
C PHE A 474 9.05 2.47 -3.17
N PRO A 475 7.82 1.95 -2.99
CA PRO A 475 6.90 1.78 -4.10
C PRO A 475 6.58 3.14 -4.77
N PRO A 476 6.21 3.13 -6.06
CA PRO A 476 5.84 4.35 -6.76
C PRO A 476 4.61 4.99 -6.10
N PRO A 477 4.52 6.33 -6.02
CA PRO A 477 3.40 7.02 -5.36
C PRO A 477 2.01 6.60 -5.88
N SER A 478 1.91 6.27 -7.17
CA SER A 478 0.68 5.78 -7.82
C SER A 478 0.16 4.45 -7.27
N LEU A 479 1.01 3.66 -6.59
CA LEU A 479 0.64 2.41 -5.94
C LEU A 479 0.61 2.51 -4.41
N CYS A 480 1.02 3.65 -3.82
CA CYS A 480 1.04 3.87 -2.38
C CYS A 480 -0.29 4.35 -1.79
N CYS A 481 -1.19 4.91 -2.60
CA CYS A 481 -2.56 5.22 -2.19
C CYS A 481 -3.47 3.99 -2.33
N ASP A 482 -4.69 4.06 -1.81
CA ASP A 482 -5.63 2.94 -1.87
C ASP A 482 -6.02 2.64 -3.32
N ASN A 483 -5.80 1.40 -3.76
CA ASN A 483 -6.04 0.99 -5.14
C ASN A 483 -6.37 -0.49 -5.27
N ALA A 484 -7.09 -0.86 -6.32
CA ALA A 484 -7.45 -2.25 -6.57
C ALA A 484 -6.26 -3.10 -7.08
N ALA A 485 -5.17 -2.50 -7.58
CA ALA A 485 -4.02 -3.28 -8.04
C ALA A 485 -3.30 -3.99 -6.89
N MET A 486 -3.12 -3.33 -5.73
CA MET A 486 -2.59 -3.99 -4.52
C MET A 486 -3.50 -5.11 -4.02
N ILE A 487 -4.83 -4.97 -4.19
CA ILE A 487 -5.81 -6.00 -3.83
C ILE A 487 -5.70 -7.19 -4.76
N ALA A 488 -5.58 -6.94 -6.06
CA ALA A 488 -5.35 -7.99 -7.06
C ALA A 488 -4.10 -8.80 -6.71
N TRP A 489 -3.01 -8.11 -6.39
CA TRP A 489 -1.73 -8.76 -6.09
C TRP A 489 -1.77 -9.60 -4.81
N ALA A 490 -2.25 -9.02 -3.70
CA ALA A 490 -2.38 -9.75 -2.44
C ALA A 490 -3.35 -10.95 -2.59
N GLY A 491 -4.43 -10.76 -3.35
CA GLY A 491 -5.37 -11.84 -3.69
C GLY A 491 -4.70 -12.96 -4.49
N VAL A 492 -3.87 -12.62 -5.48
CA VAL A 492 -3.07 -13.59 -6.25
C VAL A 492 -2.10 -14.36 -5.37
N GLU A 493 -1.29 -13.68 -4.54
CA GLU A 493 -0.33 -14.36 -3.66
C GLU A 493 -1.04 -15.32 -2.69
N MET A 494 -2.14 -14.87 -2.08
CA MET A 494 -2.95 -15.69 -1.16
C MET A 494 -3.58 -16.89 -1.88
N TYR A 495 -4.15 -16.66 -3.07
CA TYR A 495 -4.79 -17.70 -3.87
C TYR A 495 -3.79 -18.77 -4.33
N GLU A 496 -2.59 -18.38 -4.76
CA GLU A 496 -1.54 -19.33 -5.13
C GLU A 496 -1.04 -20.14 -3.92
N ASN A 497 -1.06 -19.54 -2.73
CA ASN A 497 -0.74 -20.23 -1.48
C ASN A 497 -1.92 -21.05 -0.92
N GLY A 498 -2.99 -21.25 -1.70
CA GLY A 498 -4.11 -22.13 -1.38
C GLY A 498 -5.26 -21.49 -0.60
N ALA A 499 -5.22 -20.18 -0.33
CA ALA A 499 -6.34 -19.50 0.34
C ALA A 499 -7.57 -19.47 -0.57
N ARG A 500 -8.74 -19.74 0.01
CA ARG A 500 -10.04 -19.69 -0.67
C ARG A 500 -11.05 -19.17 0.33
N ASP A 501 -11.92 -18.25 -0.09
CA ASP A 501 -13.02 -17.76 0.73
C ASP A 501 -14.36 -18.26 0.20
N ASP A 502 -15.27 -18.57 1.12
CA ASP A 502 -16.66 -18.91 0.80
C ASP A 502 -17.47 -17.66 0.43
N LEU A 503 -18.63 -17.85 -0.19
CA LEU A 503 -19.50 -16.74 -0.60
C LEU A 503 -20.28 -16.10 0.58
N ASP A 504 -20.26 -16.71 1.76
CA ASP A 504 -20.96 -16.23 2.95
C ASP A 504 -20.15 -15.20 3.77
N ILE A 505 -18.89 -14.95 3.39
CA ILE A 505 -18.02 -14.00 4.07
C ILE A 505 -18.66 -12.61 4.18
N ARG A 506 -18.36 -11.90 5.26
CA ARG A 506 -18.87 -10.56 5.53
C ARG A 506 -17.73 -9.57 5.68
N ALA A 507 -18.04 -8.30 5.44
CA ALA A 507 -17.13 -7.19 5.69
C ALA A 507 -16.70 -7.17 7.17
N VAL A 508 -15.40 -6.95 7.41
CA VAL A 508 -14.81 -6.91 8.75
C VAL A 508 -14.31 -5.50 9.01
N ARG A 509 -15.07 -4.70 9.78
CA ARG A 509 -14.76 -3.29 10.04
C ARG A 509 -13.38 -3.12 10.69
N LYS A 510 -13.11 -3.91 11.72
CA LYS A 510 -11.85 -3.91 12.49
C LYS A 510 -11.20 -5.28 12.35
N TRP A 511 -10.32 -5.41 11.38
CA TRP A 511 -9.54 -6.62 11.16
C TRP A 511 -8.09 -6.35 11.58
N PRO A 512 -7.62 -6.91 12.72
CA PRO A 512 -6.22 -6.82 13.09
C PRO A 512 -5.36 -7.64 12.14
N LEU A 513 -4.26 -7.06 11.66
CA LEU A 513 -3.38 -7.70 10.67
C LEU A 513 -2.76 -9.01 11.19
N GLY A 514 -2.41 -9.09 12.49
CA GLY A 514 -1.94 -10.34 13.12
C GLY A 514 -3.01 -11.42 13.28
N LYS A 515 -4.28 -11.14 12.93
CA LYS A 515 -5.38 -12.11 12.87
C LYS A 515 -5.86 -12.30 11.43
N LEU A 516 -4.93 -12.23 10.48
CA LEU A 516 -5.21 -12.36 9.06
C LEU A 516 -6.03 -13.63 8.73
N LEU A 517 -5.60 -14.80 9.22
CA LEU A 517 -6.26 -16.07 8.92
C LEU A 517 -7.49 -16.37 9.80
N SER A 518 -7.72 -15.57 10.84
CA SER A 518 -8.79 -15.76 11.82
C SER A 518 -9.50 -14.42 12.08
N PRO A 519 -10.21 -13.87 11.07
CA PRO A 519 -10.90 -12.60 11.21
C PRO A 519 -11.89 -12.65 12.38
N PRO A 520 -11.97 -11.58 13.20
CA PRO A 520 -12.92 -11.55 14.30
C PRO A 520 -14.34 -11.63 13.76
N LEU A 521 -15.16 -12.47 14.40
CA LEU A 521 -16.61 -12.41 14.21
C LEU A 521 -17.10 -11.07 14.76
N ASP A 522 -17.88 -10.33 13.96
CA ASP A 522 -18.52 -9.11 14.47
C ASP A 522 -19.38 -9.49 15.68
N LYS A 523 -19.10 -8.88 16.83
CA LYS A 523 -19.97 -8.97 18.01
C LYS A 523 -21.31 -8.34 17.63
N THR A 524 -22.24 -9.14 17.13
CA THR A 524 -23.66 -8.78 17.17
C THR A 524 -24.01 -8.71 18.66
N SER A 525 -24.27 -7.50 19.16
CA SER A 525 -24.93 -7.17 20.44
C SER A 525 -24.84 -8.23 21.56
N GLU A 526 -24.13 -7.89 22.63
CA GLU A 526 -24.21 -8.47 23.97
C GLU A 526 -25.31 -9.53 24.16
N SER A 527 -24.95 -10.81 24.11
CA SER A 527 -25.68 -11.81 24.87
C SER A 527 -25.35 -11.56 26.33
N THR A 528 -26.18 -10.77 27.01
CA THR A 528 -26.27 -10.78 28.47
C THR A 528 -26.37 -12.25 28.90
N PRO A 529 -25.49 -12.77 29.76
CA PRO A 529 -25.71 -14.10 30.32
C PRO A 529 -27.05 -14.09 31.06
N PRO A 530 -27.87 -15.16 30.98
CA PRO A 530 -29.10 -15.22 31.73
C PRO A 530 -28.76 -15.07 33.21
N THR A 531 -29.35 -14.07 33.85
CA THR A 531 -29.38 -13.96 35.31
C THR A 531 -29.95 -15.27 35.84
N GLU A 532 -29.10 -16.07 36.48
CA GLU A 532 -29.56 -17.16 37.34
C GLU A 532 -30.49 -16.54 38.39
N SER A 533 -31.76 -16.90 38.31
CA SER A 533 -32.73 -16.65 39.36
C SER A 533 -32.24 -17.35 40.62
N ALA A 534 -31.83 -16.57 41.62
CA ALA A 534 -31.66 -17.05 42.98
C ALA A 534 -33.03 -17.50 43.50
N SER A 535 -33.17 -18.81 43.72
CA SER A 535 -34.13 -19.38 44.66
C SER A 535 -33.54 -19.39 46.05
#